data_AF-A0A1H5PH77-F1
#
_entry.id   AF-A0A1H5PH77-F1
#
_cell.length_a   1.000
_cell.length_b   1.000
_cell.length_c   1.000
_cell.angle_alpha   90.00
_cell.angle_beta   90.00
_cell.angle_gamma   90.00
#
_symmetry.space_group_name_H-M   'P 1'
#
loop_
_entity.id
_entity.type
_entity.pdbx_description
1 polymer ?
#
loop_
_entity_poly.entity_id
_entity_poly.type
_entity_poly.pdbx_seq_one_letter_code
_entity_poly.pdbx_strand_id
1 'polypeptide(L)'
;MNESIPIKKNDFVKYMKSIYLVKDFQKLENGRYRLNYYFRSIEKNHAKLHLNGHNNIIGYLAKNIRKATTEEMNFLVSRIKSKYPNFDLSLDKDLKEEDQELEIEECIKFLKKNGYLIFKSV
;
A
#
# COMPACT_ATOMS: atom_id res chain seq x y z
N MET A 1 22.94 -20.49 0.24
CA MET A 1 21.78 -20.15 -0.63
C MET A 1 21.12 -18.92 -0.01
N ASN A 2 21.00 -17.81 -0.73
CA ASN A 2 20.49 -16.55 -0.18
C ASN A 2 19.01 -16.42 -0.57
N GLU A 3 18.11 -16.77 0.33
CA GLU A 3 16.68 -16.50 0.17
C GLU A 3 16.45 -14.98 0.24
N SER A 4 16.20 -14.36 -0.91
CA SER A 4 15.61 -13.02 -0.93
C SER A 4 14.19 -13.13 -0.42
N ILE A 5 13.85 -12.44 0.67
CA ILE A 5 12.46 -12.36 1.16
C ILE A 5 11.61 -11.88 -0.03
N PRO A 6 10.59 -12.66 -0.47
CA PRO A 6 9.71 -12.22 -1.54
C PRO A 6 8.88 -11.04 -1.01
N ILE A 7 9.24 -9.83 -1.43
CA ILE A 7 8.51 -8.60 -1.13
C ILE A 7 7.45 -8.42 -2.21
N LYS A 8 6.19 -8.40 -1.79
CA LYS A 8 5.01 -8.20 -2.64
C LYS A 8 4.46 -6.78 -2.47
N LYS A 9 3.61 -6.38 -3.43
CA LYS A 9 2.78 -5.17 -3.30
C LYS A 9 1.97 -5.23 -2.00
N ASN A 10 1.78 -4.08 -1.38
CA ASN A 10 1.06 -3.87 -0.11
C ASN A 10 1.74 -4.47 1.14
N ASP A 11 2.94 -5.04 1.01
CA ASP A 11 3.72 -5.44 2.16
C ASP A 11 4.14 -4.24 3.01
N PHE A 12 4.26 -4.47 4.32
CA PHE A 12 4.94 -3.57 5.22
C PHE A 12 6.37 -4.07 5.44
N VAL A 13 7.35 -3.26 5.05
CA VAL A 13 8.77 -3.62 5.19
C VAL A 13 9.53 -2.55 5.94
N LYS A 14 10.54 -2.97 6.71
CA LYS A 14 11.52 -2.10 7.34
C LYS A 14 12.85 -2.23 6.63
N TYR A 15 13.44 -1.08 6.33
CA TYR A 15 14.80 -0.96 5.85
C TYR A 15 15.47 0.22 6.55
N MET A 16 16.58 -0.07 7.24
CA MET A 16 17.25 0.88 8.13
C MET A 16 16.25 1.48 9.15
N LYS A 17 16.19 2.81 9.26
CA LYS A 17 15.31 3.54 10.19
C LYS A 17 13.91 3.80 9.60
N SER A 18 13.62 3.28 8.41
CA SER A 18 12.37 3.59 7.69
C SER A 18 11.48 2.38 7.55
N ILE A 19 10.18 2.62 7.68
CA ILE A 19 9.10 1.66 7.46
C ILE A 19 8.35 2.11 6.20
N TYR A 20 8.05 1.16 5.33
CA TYR A 20 7.48 1.39 4.01
C TYR A 20 6.21 0.56 3.85
N LEU A 21 5.19 1.16 3.25
CA LEU A 21 4.09 0.43 2.61
C LEU A 21 4.45 0.26 1.13
N VAL A 22 4.72 -0.98 0.73
CA VAL A 22 5.30 -1.31 -0.57
C VAL A 22 4.26 -1.14 -1.68
N LYS A 23 4.67 -0.46 -2.75
CA LYS A 23 3.95 -0.42 -4.02
C LYS A 23 4.49 -1.48 -4.97
N ASP A 24 5.81 -1.57 -5.08
CA ASP A 24 6.51 -2.50 -5.96
C ASP A 24 7.98 -2.65 -5.50
N PHE A 25 8.59 -3.80 -5.76
CA PHE A 25 9.98 -4.09 -5.42
C PHE A 25 10.65 -4.90 -6.53
N GLN A 26 11.64 -4.29 -7.20
CA GLN A 26 12.29 -4.90 -8.36
C GLN A 26 13.82 -4.78 -8.30
N LYS A 27 14.50 -5.78 -8.86
CA LYS A 27 15.93 -5.72 -9.13
C LYS A 27 16.15 -5.02 -10.48
N LEU A 28 17.04 -4.03 -10.50
CA LEU A 28 17.44 -3.29 -11.69
C LEU A 28 18.62 -3.99 -12.38
N GLU A 29 18.81 -3.68 -13.67
CA GLU A 29 19.89 -4.23 -14.50
C GLU A 29 21.29 -3.96 -13.92
N ASN A 30 21.47 -2.82 -13.25
CA ASN A 30 22.74 -2.44 -12.60
C ASN A 30 22.99 -3.14 -11.25
N GLY A 31 22.23 -4.18 -10.90
CA GLY A 31 22.38 -4.96 -9.67
C GLY A 31 21.86 -4.26 -8.40
N ARG A 32 21.29 -3.06 -8.50
CA ARG A 32 20.57 -2.39 -7.41
C ARG A 32 19.13 -2.89 -7.34
N TYR A 33 18.48 -2.65 -6.21
CA TYR A 33 17.05 -2.87 -6.04
C TYR A 33 16.33 -1.53 -5.94
N ARG A 34 15.13 -1.43 -6.50
CA ARG A 34 14.25 -0.28 -6.37
C ARG A 34 13.04 -0.68 -5.53
N LEU A 35 12.91 -0.04 -4.36
CA LEU A 35 11.75 -0.14 -3.48
C LEU A 35 10.81 1.03 -3.76
N ASN A 36 9.75 0.80 -4.52
CA ASN A 36 8.68 1.74 -4.75
C ASN A 36 7.68 1.63 -3.59
N TYR A 37 7.25 2.77 -3.03
CA TYR A 37 6.37 2.78 -1.86
C TYR A 37 5.19 3.74 -2.03
N TYR A 38 4.04 3.35 -1.49
CA TYR A 38 2.91 4.24 -1.27
C TYR A 38 3.22 5.23 -0.17
N PHE A 39 3.72 4.72 0.96
CA PHE A 39 4.09 5.53 2.12
C PHE A 39 5.42 5.11 2.70
N ARG A 40 6.15 6.09 3.23
CA ARG A 40 7.35 5.89 4.02
C ARG A 40 7.34 6.81 5.23
N SER A 41 7.69 6.27 6.39
CA SER A 41 7.99 7.06 7.59
C SER A 41 9.27 6.60 8.26
N ILE A 42 9.79 7.41 9.17
CA ILE A 42 10.88 7.06 10.10
C ILE A 42 10.25 6.91 11.49
N GLU A 43 10.71 5.95 12.26
CA GLU A 43 10.24 5.72 13.64
C GLU A 43 10.82 6.80 14.59
N LYS A 44 10.29 8.03 14.48
CA LYS A 44 10.58 9.17 15.37
C LYS A 44 9.32 10.01 15.54
N ASN A 45 9.13 10.60 16.73
CA ASN A 45 7.93 11.34 17.12
C ASN A 45 7.55 12.53 16.20
N HIS A 46 8.47 13.02 15.37
CA HIS A 46 8.25 14.09 14.39
C HIS A 46 8.60 13.72 12.95
N ALA A 47 8.73 12.43 12.64
CA ALA A 47 9.08 12.01 11.29
C ALA A 47 7.98 12.38 10.27
N LYS A 48 8.39 12.97 9.15
CA LYS A 48 7.51 13.30 8.04
C LYS A 48 7.06 12.02 7.33
N LEU A 49 5.75 11.92 7.08
CA LEU A 49 5.19 10.89 6.21
C LEU A 49 5.41 11.31 4.74
N HIS A 50 6.16 10.50 4.00
CA HIS A 50 6.41 10.66 2.57
C HIS A 50 5.44 9.78 1.78
N LEU A 51 4.89 10.31 0.69
CA LEU A 51 3.92 9.67 -0.19
C LEU A 51 4.56 9.39 -1.56
N ASN A 52 4.21 8.26 -2.18
CA ASN A 52 4.51 7.90 -3.58
C ASN A 52 5.95 8.19 -4.02
N GLY A 53 6.90 7.41 -3.52
CA GLY A 53 8.31 7.57 -3.86
C GLY A 53 9.02 6.26 -4.11
N HIS A 54 10.34 6.35 -4.26
CA HIS A 54 11.19 5.19 -4.40
C HIS A 54 12.48 5.34 -3.58
N ASN A 55 13.11 4.21 -3.29
CA ASN A 55 14.44 4.14 -2.70
C ASN A 55 15.31 3.14 -3.47
N ASN A 56 16.50 3.57 -3.89
CA ASN A 56 17.45 2.70 -4.59
C ASN A 56 18.40 2.08 -3.56
N ILE A 57 18.40 0.76 -3.47
CA ILE A 57 19.11 -0.01 -2.46
C ILE A 57 20.23 -0.79 -3.16
N ILE A 58 21.44 -0.71 -2.62
CA ILE A 58 22.58 -1.47 -3.16
C ILE A 58 22.32 -2.96 -2.95
N GLY A 59 22.69 -3.80 -3.91
CA GLY A 59 22.35 -5.24 -3.92
C GLY A 59 22.65 -5.99 -2.63
N TYR A 60 23.81 -5.77 -2.01
CA TYR A 60 24.17 -6.42 -0.75
C TYR A 60 23.37 -5.89 0.45
N LEU A 61 22.91 -4.62 0.41
CA LEU A 61 22.08 -4.01 1.45
C LEU A 61 20.62 -4.41 1.35
N ALA A 62 20.15 -4.90 0.19
CA ALA A 62 18.79 -5.39 0.03
C ALA A 62 18.49 -6.57 0.96
N LYS A 63 19.53 -7.31 1.39
CA LYS A 63 19.42 -8.37 2.40
C LYS A 63 18.99 -7.87 3.78
N ASN A 64 19.16 -6.57 4.06
CA ASN A 64 18.76 -5.96 5.33
C ASN A 64 17.30 -5.50 5.31
N ILE A 65 16.57 -5.68 4.21
CA ILE A 65 15.13 -5.44 4.17
C ILE A 65 14.45 -6.61 4.88
N ARG A 66 13.58 -6.30 5.84
CA ARG A 66 12.77 -7.29 6.54
C ARG A 66 11.31 -6.87 6.56
N LYS A 67 10.41 -7.81 6.87
CA LYS A 67 9.03 -7.45 7.21
C LYS A 67 9.00 -6.54 8.44
N ALA A 68 8.08 -5.59 8.43
CA ALA A 68 7.83 -4.75 9.59
C ALA A 68 7.21 -5.58 10.72
N THR A 69 7.52 -5.25 11.98
CA THR A 69 6.82 -5.83 13.14
C THR A 69 5.42 -5.24 13.25
N THR A 70 4.54 -5.89 14.03
CA THR A 70 3.18 -5.38 14.28
C THR A 70 3.19 -3.95 14.84
N GLU A 71 4.12 -3.62 15.73
CA GLU A 71 4.29 -2.28 16.29
C GLU A 71 4.69 -1.26 15.20
N GLU A 72 5.65 -1.62 14.35
CA GLU A 72 6.12 -0.78 13.24
C GLU A 72 5.01 -0.55 12.20
N MET A 73 4.22 -1.59 11.92
CA MET A 73 3.04 -1.52 11.05
C MET A 73 2.00 -0.56 11.63
N ASN A 74 1.63 -0.75 12.90
CA ASN A 74 0.65 0.11 13.59
C ASN A 74 1.14 1.57 13.65
N PHE A 75 2.43 1.80 13.84
CA PHE A 75 3.03 3.14 13.76
C PHE A 75 2.83 3.75 12.38
N LEU A 76 3.15 3.04 11.29
CA LEU A 76 2.98 3.59 9.95
C LEU A 76 1.49 3.82 9.62
N VAL A 77 0.62 2.88 9.97
CA VAL A 77 -0.83 2.96 9.76
C VAL A 77 -1.43 4.15 10.50
N SER A 78 -1.11 4.35 11.77
CA SER A 78 -1.63 5.49 12.54
C SER A 78 -1.20 6.83 11.93
N ARG A 79 0.03 6.93 11.42
CA ARG A 79 0.52 8.11 10.69
C ARG A 79 -0.22 8.33 9.38
N ILE A 80 -0.49 7.27 8.62
CA ILE A 80 -1.26 7.35 7.38
C ILE A 80 -2.67 7.85 7.68
N LYS A 81 -3.39 7.23 8.62
CA LYS A 81 -4.76 7.62 8.99
C LYS A 81 -4.84 9.04 9.56
N SER A 82 -3.83 9.48 10.30
CA SER A 82 -3.78 10.85 10.83
C SER A 82 -3.66 11.91 9.74
N LYS A 83 -2.93 11.64 8.66
CA LYS A 83 -2.71 12.62 7.56
C LYS A 83 -3.65 12.43 6.38
N TYR A 84 -4.09 11.20 6.14
CA TYR A 84 -4.97 10.77 5.06
C TYR A 84 -6.06 9.85 5.64
N PRO A 85 -7.05 10.39 6.36
CA PRO A 85 -8.07 9.60 7.04
C PRO A 85 -8.92 8.76 6.09
N ASN A 86 -9.06 9.21 4.84
CA ASN A 86 -9.80 8.52 3.78
C ASN A 86 -8.93 7.51 3.00
N PHE A 87 -7.65 7.37 3.33
CA PHE A 87 -6.80 6.38 2.66
C PHE A 87 -7.19 4.99 3.13
N ASP A 88 -7.74 4.20 2.21
CA ASP A 88 -8.16 2.84 2.50
C ASP A 88 -6.95 1.90 2.57
N LEU A 89 -6.74 1.33 3.74
CA LEU A 89 -5.69 0.35 4.02
C LEU A 89 -6.19 -1.08 3.88
N SER A 90 -7.46 -1.32 3.52
CA SER A 90 -7.93 -2.64 3.09
C SER A 90 -7.41 -2.95 1.68
N LEU A 91 -6.11 -2.79 1.50
CA LEU A 91 -5.35 -3.24 0.35
C LEU A 91 -5.40 -4.77 0.35
N ASP A 92 -6.39 -5.31 -0.35
CA ASP A 92 -6.53 -6.71 -0.75
C ASP A 92 -6.16 -7.70 0.37
N LYS A 93 -6.92 -7.70 1.48
CA LYS A 93 -7.12 -8.96 2.19
C LYS A 93 -7.93 -9.81 1.23
N ASP A 94 -7.27 -10.61 0.40
CA ASP A 94 -7.87 -11.56 -0.53
C ASP A 94 -9.29 -11.16 -0.93
N LEU A 95 -9.43 -10.31 -1.96
CA LEU A 95 -10.54 -10.52 -2.87
C LEU A 95 -10.30 -11.92 -3.46
N LYS A 96 -10.64 -12.96 -2.69
CA LYS A 96 -11.44 -14.02 -3.24
C LYS A 96 -12.54 -13.25 -3.93
N GLU A 97 -12.58 -13.36 -5.24
CA GLU A 97 -13.79 -13.20 -6.02
C GLU A 97 -14.82 -14.15 -5.38
N GLU A 98 -15.39 -13.77 -4.24
CA GLU A 98 -16.78 -14.05 -4.02
C GLU A 98 -17.44 -13.12 -5.00
N ASP A 99 -17.85 -13.68 -6.13
CA ASP A 99 -18.92 -13.15 -6.97
C ASP A 99 -20.11 -12.85 -6.04
N GLN A 100 -20.06 -11.75 -5.32
CA GLN A 100 -21.27 -11.09 -4.89
C GLN A 100 -21.82 -10.53 -6.18
N GLU A 101 -22.71 -11.31 -6.81
CA GLU A 101 -23.70 -10.80 -7.73
C GLU A 101 -24.44 -9.67 -7.00
N LEU A 102 -23.87 -8.47 -7.06
CA LEU A 102 -24.59 -7.25 -6.78
C LEU A 102 -25.70 -7.21 -7.82
N GLU A 103 -26.92 -7.50 -7.38
CA GLU A 103 -28.10 -7.41 -8.24
C GLU A 103 -28.10 -6.02 -8.87
N ILE A 104 -28.00 -5.97 -10.19
CA ILE A 104 -27.92 -4.73 -10.99
C ILE A 104 -29.04 -3.75 -10.59
N GLU A 105 -30.20 -4.27 -10.18
CA GLU A 105 -31.32 -3.49 -9.67
C GLU A 105 -31.00 -2.69 -8.40
N GLU A 106 -30.23 -3.25 -7.47
CA GLU A 106 -29.83 -2.56 -6.23
C GLU A 106 -28.84 -1.43 -6.54
N CYS A 107 -27.88 -1.68 -7.43
CA CYS A 107 -26.96 -0.64 -7.91
C CYS A 107 -27.72 0.49 -8.63
N ILE A 108 -28.69 0.16 -9.49
CA ILE A 108 -29.52 1.16 -10.18
C ILE A 108 -30.36 1.96 -9.16
N LYS A 109 -30.98 1.31 -8.17
CA LYS A 109 -31.73 2.00 -7.10
C LYS A 109 -30.83 2.94 -6.31
N PHE A 110 -29.62 2.50 -5.94
CA PHE A 110 -28.64 3.30 -5.22
C PHE A 110 -28.23 4.54 -6.03
N LEU A 111 -27.91 4.37 -7.31
CA LEU A 111 -27.50 5.46 -8.19
C LEU A 111 -28.63 6.47 -8.45
N LYS A 112 -29.88 6.00 -8.60
CA LYS A 112 -31.06 6.88 -8.70
C LYS A 112 -31.29 7.65 -7.41
N LYS A 113 -31.24 6.99 -6.24
CA LYS A 113 -31.48 7.62 -4.93
C LYS A 113 -30.49 8.75 -4.64
N ASN A 114 -29.24 8.59 -5.07
CA ASN A 114 -28.19 9.59 -4.86
C ASN A 114 -28.07 10.60 -6.02
N GLY A 115 -29.00 10.59 -6.98
CA GLY A 115 -29.06 11.59 -8.06
C GLY A 115 -28.00 11.44 -9.16
N TYR A 116 -27.30 10.31 -9.21
CA TYR A 116 -26.28 10.04 -10.24
C TYR A 116 -26.87 9.60 -11.58
N LEU A 117 -28.11 9.09 -11.59
CA LEU A 117 -28.86 8.76 -12.81
C LEU A 117 -29.92 9.83 -13.09
N ILE A 118 -29.63 10.71 -14.04
CA ILE A 118 -30.61 11.66 -14.61
C ILE A 118 -31.11 11.07 -15.92
N PHE A 119 -32.40 10.72 -15.99
CA PHE A 119 -33.02 10.33 -17.25
C PHE A 119 -33.12 11.55 -18.16
N LYS A 120 -32.45 11.50 -19.31
CA LYS A 120 -32.71 12.43 -20.40
C LYS A 120 -33.92 11.87 -21.17
N SER A 121 -35.09 12.48 -21.01
CA SER A 121 -36.24 12.19 -21.86
C SER A 121 -35.93 12.62 -23.29
N VAL A 122 -36.14 11.72 -24.25
CA VAL A 122 -36.12 11.98 -25.70
C VAL A 122 -37.53 12.29 -26.14
#